data_AF-A0A6V7Y660-F1
#
_entry.id   AF-A0A6V7Y660-F1
#
_cell.length_a   1.000
_cell.length_b   1.000
_cell.length_c   1.000
_cell.angle_alpha   90.00
_cell.angle_beta   90.00
_cell.angle_gamma   90.00
#
_symmetry.space_group_name_H-M   'P 1'
#
loop_
_entity.id
_entity.type
_entity.pdbx_description
1 polymer ?
#
loop_
_entity_poly.entity_id
_entity_poly.type
_entity_poly.pdbx_seq_one_letter_code
_entity_poly.pdbx_strand_id
1 'polypeptide(L)'
;MLINAKNTFEEISLINNWKKWLNGVNFLDKYKHYLLILCISTHYNLKENVNYCNYVESRIRLELVFSIEDDNLIKYAHAFSKENWLPNKIKQKFGGHITQHWWIGIETYEQIIQIEIYNSIEGNILKNFVDRIQTNTPIALRKSGGWLEMFYYNKENDKNIFKNY
;
A
#
# COMPACT_ATOMS: atom_id res chain seq x y z
N MET A 1 4.83 -55.87 -13.37
CA MET A 1 4.56 -54.86 -12.33
C MET A 1 4.76 -53.48 -12.93
N LEU A 2 3.69 -52.85 -13.43
CA LEU A 2 3.78 -51.57 -14.16
C LEU A 2 2.52 -50.73 -13.92
N ILE A 3 2.20 -50.45 -12.65
CA ILE A 3 1.16 -49.47 -12.30
C ILE A 3 1.62 -48.89 -10.96
N ASN A 4 2.26 -47.72 -10.96
CA ASN A 4 2.41 -46.84 -9.78
C ASN A 4 3.24 -45.57 -10.04
N ALA A 5 3.95 -45.45 -11.17
CA ALA A 5 4.78 -44.27 -11.46
C ALA A 5 4.02 -43.10 -12.12
N LYS A 6 2.88 -43.34 -12.78
CA LYS A 6 2.09 -42.28 -13.44
C LYS A 6 1.23 -41.48 -12.45
N ASN A 7 0.66 -42.13 -11.44
CA ASN A 7 -0.26 -41.47 -10.50
C ASN A 7 0.47 -40.50 -9.55
N THR A 8 1.72 -40.78 -9.18
CA THR A 8 2.51 -39.92 -8.30
C THR A 8 2.92 -38.61 -8.98
N PHE A 9 3.22 -38.62 -10.29
CA PHE A 9 3.59 -37.41 -11.02
C PHE A 9 2.41 -36.45 -11.20
N GLU A 10 1.22 -36.99 -11.49
CA GLU A 10 -0.01 -36.19 -11.61
C GLU A 10 -0.48 -35.63 -10.26
N GLU A 11 -0.40 -36.41 -9.17
CA GLU A 11 -0.69 -35.92 -7.81
C GLU A 11 0.30 -34.82 -7.36
N ILE A 12 1.61 -35.00 -7.59
CA ILE A 12 2.62 -33.99 -7.25
C ILE A 12 2.41 -32.71 -8.08
N SER A 13 2.03 -32.85 -9.35
CA SER A 13 1.70 -31.73 -10.24
C SER A 13 0.46 -30.96 -9.76
N LEU A 14 -0.60 -31.67 -9.37
CA LEU A 14 -1.81 -31.08 -8.79
C LEU A 14 -1.50 -30.34 -7.49
N ILE A 15 -0.77 -30.97 -6.56
CA ILE A 15 -0.38 -30.33 -5.29
C ILE A 15 0.45 -29.07 -5.54
N ASN A 16 1.36 -29.10 -6.51
CA ASN A 16 2.17 -27.93 -6.87
C ASN A 16 1.33 -26.81 -7.52
N ASN A 17 0.33 -27.16 -8.34
CA ASN A 17 -0.61 -26.19 -8.89
C ASN A 17 -1.49 -25.56 -7.82
N TRP A 18 -1.99 -26.36 -6.87
CA TRP A 18 -2.73 -25.87 -5.71
C TRP A 18 -1.87 -24.97 -4.83
N LYS A 19 -0.62 -25.36 -4.56
CA LYS A 19 0.33 -24.50 -3.82
C LYS A 19 0.57 -23.18 -4.54
N LYS A 20 0.78 -23.19 -5.86
CA LYS A 20 0.92 -21.95 -6.65
C LYS A 20 -0.34 -21.09 -6.61
N TRP A 21 -1.51 -21.71 -6.73
CA TRP A 21 -2.79 -21.02 -6.67
C TRP A 21 -3.06 -20.41 -5.28
N LEU A 22 -2.78 -21.15 -4.21
CA LEU A 22 -2.94 -20.70 -2.82
C LEU A 22 -1.91 -19.63 -2.42
N ASN A 23 -0.68 -19.74 -2.91
CA ASN A 23 0.37 -18.75 -2.65
C ASN A 23 0.15 -17.45 -3.43
N GLY A 24 -0.63 -17.50 -4.52
CA GLY A 24 -0.92 -16.34 -5.36
C GLY A 24 0.32 -15.74 -6.01
N VAL A 25 0.19 -14.51 -6.48
CA VAL A 25 1.29 -13.68 -6.99
C VAL A 25 1.68 -12.69 -5.90
N ASN A 26 2.99 -12.44 -5.73
CA ASN A 26 3.46 -11.41 -4.80
C ASN A 26 2.79 -10.07 -5.11
N PHE A 27 2.39 -9.35 -4.06
CA PHE A 27 1.68 -8.08 -4.22
C PHE A 27 2.45 -7.07 -5.07
N LEU A 28 3.77 -6.93 -4.82
CA LEU A 28 4.68 -6.03 -5.55
C LEU A 28 4.98 -6.45 -7.00
N ASP A 29 4.52 -7.63 -7.40
CA ASP A 29 4.60 -8.11 -8.78
C ASP A 29 3.28 -7.95 -9.53
N LYS A 30 2.19 -7.67 -8.82
CA LYS A 30 0.84 -7.62 -9.40
C LYS A 30 0.53 -6.29 -10.09
N TYR A 31 1.06 -5.18 -9.60
CA TYR A 31 0.76 -3.84 -10.11
C TYR A 31 1.98 -3.16 -10.72
N LYS A 32 1.73 -2.15 -11.57
CA LYS A 32 2.76 -1.22 -12.05
C LYS A 32 2.88 0.01 -11.17
N HIS A 33 1.74 0.49 -10.66
CA HIS A 33 1.62 1.70 -9.88
C HIS A 33 1.34 1.38 -8.42
N TYR A 34 2.01 2.11 -7.54
CA TYR A 34 1.90 1.94 -6.10
C TYR A 34 1.88 3.28 -5.38
N LEU A 35 1.11 3.34 -4.30
CA LEU A 35 1.19 4.37 -3.29
C LEU A 35 1.67 3.73 -1.99
N LEU A 36 2.80 4.19 -1.47
CA LEU A 36 3.32 3.84 -0.16
C LEU A 36 2.88 4.91 0.84
N ILE A 37 2.28 4.48 1.95
CA ILE A 37 1.83 5.34 3.04
C ILE A 37 2.60 4.95 4.29
N LEU A 38 3.28 5.90 4.92
CA LEU A 38 3.99 5.71 6.17
C LEU A 38 3.22 6.37 7.31
N CYS A 39 2.95 5.61 8.37
CA CYS A 39 2.55 6.13 9.67
C CYS A 39 3.79 6.30 10.53
N ILE A 40 4.11 7.56 10.84
CA ILE A 40 5.32 7.92 11.56
C ILE A 40 4.93 8.53 12.90
N SER A 41 5.70 8.21 13.95
CA SER A 41 5.59 8.87 15.24
C SER A 41 6.96 9.10 15.86
N THR A 42 7.08 10.21 16.58
CA THR A 42 8.24 10.59 17.39
C THR A 42 8.08 10.25 18.86
N HIS A 43 6.89 9.79 19.29
CA HIS A 43 6.62 9.48 20.68
C HIS A 43 7.05 8.06 21.07
N TYR A 44 7.58 7.92 22.28
CA TYR A 44 8.01 6.63 22.83
C TYR A 44 6.85 5.70 23.24
N ASN A 45 5.60 6.18 23.22
CA ASN A 45 4.43 5.38 23.60
C ASN A 45 3.91 4.54 22.43
N LEU A 46 4.45 3.32 22.31
CA LEU A 46 4.10 2.37 21.26
C LEU A 46 2.58 2.12 21.14
N LYS A 47 1.86 2.06 22.26
CA LYS A 47 0.41 1.75 22.24
C LYS A 47 -0.39 2.89 21.61
N GLU A 48 -0.06 4.13 21.93
CA GLU A 48 -0.72 5.31 21.34
C GLU A 48 -0.40 5.44 19.85
N ASN A 49 0.85 5.15 19.47
CA ASN A 49 1.26 5.16 18.06
C ASN A 49 0.50 4.11 17.25
N VAL A 50 0.38 2.88 17.77
CA VAL A 50 -0.40 1.81 17.14
C VAL A 50 -1.88 2.19 17.02
N ASN A 51 -2.48 2.80 18.04
CA ASN A 51 -3.87 3.24 17.96
C ASN A 51 -4.08 4.33 16.90
N TYR A 52 -3.13 5.26 16.76
CA TYR A 52 -3.16 6.25 15.69
C TYR A 52 -3.03 5.58 14.30
N CYS A 53 -2.08 4.65 14.13
CA CYS A 53 -1.92 3.94 12.86
C CYS A 53 -3.14 3.07 12.52
N ASN A 54 -3.81 2.45 13.50
CA ASN A 54 -5.06 1.72 13.29
C ASN A 54 -6.19 2.64 12.82
N TYR A 55 -6.27 3.85 13.37
CA TYR A 55 -7.21 4.87 12.89
C TYR A 55 -6.90 5.24 11.43
N VAL A 56 -5.64 5.48 11.09
CA VAL A 56 -5.21 5.76 9.72
C VAL A 56 -5.55 4.60 8.78
N GLU A 57 -5.28 3.35 9.17
CA GLU A 57 -5.61 2.15 8.38
C GLU A 57 -7.10 2.09 8.02
N SER A 58 -7.98 2.42 8.97
CA SER A 58 -9.41 2.47 8.72
C SER A 58 -9.78 3.52 7.66
N ARG A 59 -9.12 4.68 7.69
CA ARG A 59 -9.36 5.81 6.80
C ARG A 59 -8.78 5.59 5.40
N ILE A 60 -7.64 4.90 5.30
CA ILE A 60 -7.07 4.48 4.02
C ILE A 60 -8.13 3.68 3.25
N ARG A 61 -8.77 2.72 3.91
CA ARG A 61 -9.73 1.82 3.25
C ARG A 61 -11.08 2.47 2.98
N LEU A 62 -11.56 3.32 3.90
CA LEU A 62 -12.89 3.92 3.82
C LEU A 62 -12.95 5.26 3.07
N GLU A 63 -11.81 5.91 2.85
CA GLU A 63 -11.77 7.23 2.19
C GLU A 63 -10.78 7.23 1.02
N LEU A 64 -9.51 6.90 1.28
CA LEU A 64 -8.47 7.09 0.27
C LEU A 64 -8.62 6.15 -0.92
N VAL A 65 -8.86 4.85 -0.69
CA VAL A 65 -9.05 3.86 -1.76
C VAL A 65 -10.20 4.28 -2.68
N PHE A 66 -11.35 4.63 -2.12
CA PHE A 66 -12.49 5.09 -2.92
C PHE A 66 -12.18 6.39 -3.68
N SER A 67 -11.53 7.36 -3.01
CA SER A 67 -11.15 8.62 -3.67
C SER A 67 -10.20 8.38 -4.87
N ILE A 68 -9.31 7.39 -4.77
CA ILE A 68 -8.43 6.99 -5.87
C ILE A 68 -9.24 6.32 -6.99
N GLU A 69 -10.19 5.45 -6.65
CA GLU A 69 -11.03 4.75 -7.62
C GLU A 69 -12.03 5.65 -8.36
N ASP A 70 -12.34 6.83 -7.83
CA ASP A 70 -13.18 7.83 -8.50
C ASP A 70 -12.49 8.48 -9.73
N ASP A 71 -11.17 8.30 -9.90
CA ASP A 71 -10.46 8.73 -11.10
C ASP A 71 -10.76 7.79 -12.28
N ASN A 72 -11.26 8.36 -13.38
CA ASN A 72 -11.64 7.62 -14.59
C ASN A 72 -10.51 6.79 -15.23
N LEU A 73 -9.25 7.09 -14.91
CA LEU A 73 -8.09 6.34 -15.40
C LEU A 73 -7.84 5.05 -14.61
N ILE A 74 -8.39 4.97 -13.39
CA ILE A 74 -8.14 3.90 -12.43
C ILE A 74 -9.25 2.87 -12.52
N LYS A 75 -8.85 1.61 -12.69
CA LYS A 75 -9.76 0.47 -12.73
C LYS A 75 -10.15 0.02 -11.33
N TYR A 76 -9.15 -0.10 -10.46
CA TYR A 76 -9.34 -0.35 -9.03
C TYR A 76 -8.04 -0.10 -8.26
N ALA A 77 -8.17 0.10 -6.94
CA ALA A 77 -7.07 0.24 -6.00
C ALA A 77 -7.15 -0.84 -4.91
N HIS A 78 -5.98 -1.37 -4.52
CA HIS A 78 -5.90 -2.47 -3.56
C HIS A 78 -4.93 -2.13 -2.43
N ALA A 79 -5.48 -1.78 -1.27
CA ALA A 79 -4.71 -1.55 -0.05
C ALA A 79 -4.24 -2.88 0.58
N PHE A 80 -2.98 -2.94 0.97
CA PHE A 80 -2.31 -4.09 1.53
C PHE A 80 -1.36 -3.68 2.67
N SER A 81 -1.60 -4.22 3.86
CA SER A 81 -0.88 -3.89 5.10
C SER A 81 0.18 -4.92 5.52
N LYS A 82 0.25 -6.06 4.85
CA LYS A 82 1.12 -7.20 5.24
C LYS A 82 2.46 -7.25 4.50
N GLU A 83 2.67 -6.37 3.54
CA GLU A 83 3.93 -6.30 2.81
C GLU A 83 4.97 -5.59 3.69
N ASN A 84 6.07 -6.27 4.01
CA ASN A 84 7.10 -5.75 4.90
C ASN A 84 8.24 -5.05 4.14
N TRP A 85 8.20 -5.08 2.81
CA TRP A 85 9.23 -4.45 2.00
C TRP A 85 9.07 -2.92 1.97
N LEU A 86 10.20 -2.23 2.13
CA LEU A 86 10.32 -0.78 2.00
C LEU A 86 11.56 -0.44 1.16
N PRO A 87 11.50 0.58 0.29
CA PRO A 87 12.67 1.04 -0.45
C PRO A 87 13.80 1.50 0.48
N ASN A 88 15.06 1.25 0.11
CA ASN A 88 16.22 1.63 0.94
C ASN A 88 16.27 3.12 1.27
N LYS A 89 15.89 4.01 0.33
CA LYS A 89 15.83 5.46 0.57
C LYS A 89 14.85 5.82 1.70
N ILE A 90 13.71 5.12 1.76
CA ILE A 90 12.70 5.31 2.81
C ILE A 90 13.22 4.79 4.14
N LYS A 91 13.82 3.59 4.15
CA LYS A 91 14.45 3.03 5.36
C LYS A 91 15.55 3.93 5.91
N GLN A 92 16.36 4.56 5.06
CA GLN A 92 17.42 5.48 5.49
C GLN A 92 16.85 6.79 6.04
N LYS A 93 15.80 7.34 5.41
CA LYS A 93 15.22 8.63 5.81
C LYS A 93 14.39 8.55 7.10
N PHE A 94 13.63 7.47 7.27
CA PHE A 94 12.63 7.34 8.34
C PHE A 94 12.84 6.11 9.23
N GLY A 95 13.92 5.37 9.03
CA GLY A 95 14.23 4.18 9.83
C GLY A 95 14.21 4.48 11.32
N GLY A 96 13.50 3.66 12.09
CA GLY A 96 13.32 3.84 13.53
C GLY A 96 12.14 4.71 13.95
N HIS A 97 11.53 5.47 13.03
CA HIS A 97 10.35 6.30 13.31
C HIS A 97 9.05 5.79 12.66
N ILE A 98 9.17 4.91 11.66
CA ILE A 98 8.03 4.25 11.03
C ILE A 98 7.38 3.31 12.05
N THR A 99 6.15 3.62 12.45
CA THR A 99 5.35 2.74 13.30
C THR A 99 4.66 1.66 12.45
N GLN A 100 4.09 2.05 11.31
CA GLN A 100 3.43 1.15 10.37
C GLN A 100 3.51 1.73 8.96
N HIS A 101 3.37 0.88 7.94
CA HIS A 101 3.25 1.32 6.56
C HIS A 101 2.23 0.47 5.80
N TRP A 102 1.72 1.03 4.71
CA TRP A 102 0.77 0.37 3.82
C TRP A 102 1.15 0.60 2.37
N TRP A 103 0.90 -0.41 1.56
CA TRP A 103 0.98 -0.30 0.12
C TRP A 103 -0.42 -0.27 -0.47
N ILE A 104 -0.65 0.59 -1.45
CA ILE A 104 -1.84 0.56 -2.30
C ILE A 104 -1.37 0.29 -3.71
N GLY A 105 -1.76 -0.85 -4.27
CA GLY A 105 -1.52 -1.20 -5.66
C GLY A 105 -2.62 -0.62 -6.52
N ILE A 106 -2.27 0.00 -7.63
CA ILE A 106 -3.23 0.70 -8.49
C ILE A 106 -3.20 0.05 -9.86
N GLU A 107 -4.37 -0.39 -10.31
CA GLU A 107 -4.60 -0.90 -11.66
C GLU A 107 -5.30 0.17 -12.50
N THR A 108 -4.85 0.37 -13.72
CA THR A 108 -5.39 1.37 -14.66
C THR A 108 -6.11 0.70 -15.82
N TYR A 109 -7.04 1.40 -16.47
CA TYR A 109 -7.69 0.87 -17.69
C TYR A 109 -6.74 0.79 -18.88
N GLU A 110 -5.84 1.77 -18.99
CA GLU A 110 -4.83 1.86 -20.04
C GLU A 110 -3.42 1.71 -19.47
N GLN A 111 -2.44 1.45 -20.33
CA GLN A 111 -1.03 1.44 -19.92
C GLN A 111 -0.54 2.88 -19.73
N ILE A 112 -0.63 3.36 -18.50
CA ILE A 112 -0.27 4.73 -18.15
C ILE A 112 1.15 4.74 -17.56
N ILE A 113 2.00 5.68 -17.97
CA ILE A 113 3.38 5.78 -17.47
C ILE A 113 3.42 6.53 -16.13
N GLN A 114 2.48 7.44 -15.89
CA GLN A 114 2.42 8.20 -14.66
C GLN A 114 0.97 8.57 -14.36
N ILE A 115 0.50 8.19 -13.17
CA ILE A 115 -0.83 8.58 -12.71
C ILE A 115 -0.70 9.93 -12.00
N GLU A 116 -1.46 10.91 -12.47
CA GLU A 116 -1.60 12.20 -11.81
C GLU A 116 -2.67 12.13 -10.73
N ILE A 117 -2.52 11.23 -9.74
CA ILE A 117 -3.46 11.05 -8.58
C ILE A 117 -3.66 12.37 -7.78
N TYR A 118 -2.92 13.41 -8.14
CA TYR A 118 -2.91 14.73 -7.53
C TYR A 118 -3.73 15.80 -8.29
N ASN A 119 -4.24 15.53 -9.49
CA ASN A 119 -4.97 16.50 -10.30
C ASN A 119 -6.44 16.07 -10.49
N SER A 120 -7.18 15.95 -9.38
CA SER A 120 -8.64 15.86 -9.47
C SER A 120 -9.25 17.26 -9.61
N ILE A 121 -10.52 17.32 -10.04
CA ILE A 121 -11.31 18.57 -10.07
C ILE A 121 -11.34 19.25 -8.68
N GLU A 122 -11.24 18.46 -7.61
CA GLU A 122 -11.25 18.89 -6.20
C GLU A 122 -9.85 19.15 -5.61
N GLY A 123 -8.81 19.13 -6.46
CA GLY A 123 -7.42 19.32 -6.06
C GLY A 123 -6.66 18.02 -5.80
N ASN A 124 -5.63 18.08 -4.96
CA ASN A 124 -4.74 16.95 -4.71
C ASN A 124 -5.36 15.99 -3.68
N ILE A 125 -5.88 14.85 -4.16
CA ILE A 125 -6.55 13.82 -3.35
C ILE A 125 -5.67 13.38 -2.17
N LEU A 126 -4.37 13.17 -2.41
CA LEU A 126 -3.43 12.74 -1.38
C LEU A 126 -3.27 13.80 -0.30
N LYS A 127 -3.07 15.06 -0.70
CA LYS A 127 -2.98 16.17 0.24
C LYS A 127 -4.26 16.34 1.05
N ASN A 128 -5.41 16.30 0.37
CA ASN A 128 -6.72 16.39 1.01
C ASN A 128 -6.93 15.26 2.03
N PHE A 129 -6.43 14.06 1.74
CA PHE A 129 -6.45 12.94 2.68
C PHE A 129 -5.57 13.21 3.91
N VAL A 130 -4.34 13.70 3.75
CA VAL A 130 -3.47 14.08 4.89
C VAL A 130 -4.15 15.13 5.76
N ASP A 131 -4.67 16.18 5.13
CA ASP A 131 -5.34 17.29 5.81
C ASP A 131 -6.57 16.78 6.60
N ARG A 132 -7.35 15.86 6.02
CA ARG A 132 -8.47 15.19 6.70
C ARG A 132 -8.01 14.32 7.87
N ILE A 133 -6.93 13.57 7.73
CA ILE A 133 -6.39 12.80 8.86
C ILE A 133 -6.00 13.75 9.99
N GLN A 134 -5.26 14.82 9.70
CA GLN A 134 -4.83 15.78 10.72
C GLN A 134 -6.01 16.46 11.42
N THR A 135 -7.02 16.88 10.66
CA THR A 135 -8.19 17.61 11.17
C THR A 135 -9.20 16.71 11.88
N ASN A 136 -9.44 15.49 11.38
CA ASN A 136 -10.48 14.60 11.91
C ASN A 136 -9.95 13.58 12.91
N THR A 137 -8.63 13.46 13.11
CA THR A 137 -8.09 12.58 14.15
C THR A 137 -8.67 12.97 15.52
N PRO A 138 -9.32 12.03 16.24
CA PRO A 138 -9.85 12.29 17.57
C PRO A 138 -8.78 12.80 18.52
N ILE A 139 -9.14 13.73 19.41
CA ILE A 139 -8.20 14.35 20.37
C ILE A 139 -7.42 13.30 21.18
N ALA A 140 -8.09 12.19 21.55
CA ALA A 140 -7.45 11.09 22.26
C ALA A 140 -6.28 10.45 21.50
N LEU A 141 -6.31 10.46 20.17
CA LEU A 141 -5.28 9.89 19.30
C LEU A 141 -4.22 10.91 18.87
N ARG A 142 -4.51 12.22 18.91
CA ARG A 142 -3.54 13.27 18.56
C ARG A 142 -2.33 13.32 19.48
N LYS A 143 -2.45 12.78 20.69
CA LYS A 143 -1.36 12.71 21.69
C LYS A 143 -0.17 11.87 21.23
N SER A 144 -0.35 11.00 20.23
CA SER A 144 0.72 10.20 19.64
C SER A 144 1.75 11.04 18.87
N GLY A 145 1.44 12.31 18.55
CA GLY A 145 2.26 13.17 17.70
C GLY A 145 2.51 12.56 16.31
N GLY A 146 1.66 11.62 15.89
CA GLY A 146 1.83 10.90 14.63
C GLY A 146 1.49 11.76 13.43
N TRP A 147 2.19 11.51 12.32
CA TRP A 147 1.90 12.12 11.02
C TRP A 147 2.05 11.08 9.90
N LEU A 148 1.65 11.49 8.70
CA LEU A 148 1.70 10.66 7.50
C LEU A 148 2.71 11.21 6.50
N GLU A 149 3.35 10.29 5.79
CA GLU A 149 4.13 10.58 4.61
C GLU A 149 3.68 9.64 3.50
N MET A 150 3.43 10.18 2.31
CA MET A 150 3.00 9.39 1.17
C MET A 150 3.95 9.51 -0.01
N PHE A 151 4.13 8.39 -0.70
CA PHE A 151 5.05 8.27 -1.82
C PHE A 151 4.43 7.47 -2.95
N TYR A 152 4.42 8.06 -4.14
CA TYR A 152 4.05 7.34 -5.35
C TYR A 152 5.26 6.62 -5.96
N TYR A 153 5.03 5.43 -6.48
CA TYR A 153 6.04 4.60 -7.13
C TYR A 153 5.45 3.97 -8.41
N ASN A 154 6.21 4.02 -9.51
CA ASN A 154 5.94 3.23 -10.71
C ASN A 154 7.13 2.27 -10.93
N LYS A 155 6.83 0.98 -11.02
CA LYS A 155 7.82 -0.09 -11.24
C LYS A 155 8.58 0.03 -12.56
N GLU A 156 7.97 0.60 -13.60
CA GLU A 156 8.57 0.74 -14.94
C GLU A 156 9.43 1.99 -15.11
N ASN A 157 9.25 2.99 -14.23
CA ASN A 157 10.00 4.24 -14.27
C ASN A 157 11.06 4.19 -13.16
N ASP A 158 12.26 3.72 -13.49
CA ASP A 158 13.41 3.57 -12.57
C ASP A 158 13.80 4.88 -11.84
N LYS A 159 13.25 6.01 -12.31
CA LYS A 159 13.12 7.24 -11.53
C LYS A 159 11.96 7.08 -10.56
N ASN A 160 12.23 6.47 -9.41
CA ASN A 160 11.35 6.49 -8.26
C ASN A 160 10.96 7.94 -7.94
N ILE A 161 9.84 8.42 -8.49
CA ILE A 161 9.36 9.78 -8.24
C ILE A 161 8.73 9.77 -6.85
N PHE A 162 9.57 9.82 -5.82
CA PHE A 162 9.16 10.10 -4.46
C PHE A 162 8.72 11.56 -4.38
N LYS A 163 7.50 11.86 -4.83
CA LYS A 163 6.83 13.10 -4.44
C LYS A 163 6.31 12.89 -3.01
N ASN A 164 6.76 13.77 -2.13
CA ASN A 164 6.35 13.86 -0.75
C ASN A 164 5.10 14.74 -0.68
N TYR A 165 4.10 14.33 0.10
CA TYR A 165 2.83 15.03 0.27
C TYR A 165 2.40 14.99 1.73
#